data_AF-A0A386C9Z0-F1
#
_entry.id   AF-A0A386C9Z0-F1
#
_cell.length_a   1.000
_cell.length_b   1.000
_cell.length_c   1.000
_cell.angle_alpha   90.00
_cell.angle_beta   90.00
_cell.angle_gamma   90.00
#
_symmetry.space_group_name_H-M   'P 1'
#
loop_
_entity.id
_entity.type
_entity.pdbx_description
1 polymer ?
#
loop_
_entity_poly.entity_id
_entity_poly.type
_entity_poly.pdbx_seq_one_letter_code
_entity_poly.pdbx_strand_id
1 'polypeptide(L)'
;NKSHSAAYALVAYQTAYFKAHHPAAFMAANLSLVMDDTDKLKSVYDDALEQGLAILPPDVNASNYRFEPVDAARIRYGLGGIKGTGGAAIEAIVAARGATGPFADLFDFCRRVDKRLVNRRVVEALVRAGAFDAIDPHRAALFASVGIALEAGERAAATASQVSLF
;
A
#
# COMPACT_ATOMS: atom_id res chain seq x y z
N ASN A 1 38.50 -9.37 17.06
CA ASN A 1 39.02 -8.03 17.44
C ASN A 1 37.94 -7.31 18.27
N LYS A 2 38.26 -6.81 19.46
CA LYS A 2 37.27 -6.37 20.48
C LYS A 2 36.45 -5.14 20.06
N SER A 3 37.06 -4.24 19.28
CA SER A 3 36.40 -3.06 18.69
C SER A 3 35.28 -3.44 17.72
N HIS A 4 35.51 -4.46 16.90
CA HIS A 4 34.50 -4.99 15.98
C HIS A 4 33.33 -5.58 16.74
N SER A 5 33.58 -6.45 17.72
CA SER A 5 32.52 -7.06 18.53
C SER A 5 31.68 -6.02 19.30
N ALA A 6 32.30 -4.96 19.83
CA ALA A 6 31.58 -3.91 20.54
C ALA A 6 30.64 -3.10 19.62
N ALA A 7 31.05 -2.84 18.37
CA ALA A 7 30.21 -2.12 17.40
C ALA A 7 28.94 -2.92 17.03
N TYR A 8 29.07 -4.24 16.78
CA TYR A 8 27.90 -5.09 16.50
C TYR A 8 26.99 -5.26 17.72
N ALA A 9 27.58 -5.35 18.93
CA ALA A 9 26.80 -5.42 20.16
C ALA A 9 25.92 -4.18 20.37
N LEU A 10 26.42 -3.00 20.03
CA LEU A 10 25.65 -1.76 20.10
C LEU A 10 24.44 -1.79 19.14
N VAL A 11 24.63 -2.22 17.89
CA VAL A 11 23.53 -2.33 16.93
C VAL A 11 22.51 -3.37 17.39
N ALA A 12 22.96 -4.52 17.89
CA ALA A 12 22.07 -5.55 18.42
C ALA A 12 21.24 -5.02 19.61
N TYR A 13 21.87 -4.26 20.52
CA TYR A 13 21.17 -3.62 21.63
C TYR A 13 20.13 -2.61 21.15
N GLN A 14 20.47 -1.76 20.18
CA GLN A 14 19.53 -0.79 19.60
C GLN A 14 18.33 -1.47 18.94
N THR A 15 18.56 -2.55 18.18
CA THR A 15 17.49 -3.37 17.58
C THR A 15 16.58 -3.96 18.66
N ALA A 16 17.15 -4.53 19.72
CA ALA A 16 16.38 -5.06 20.84
C ALA A 16 15.57 -3.96 21.56
N TYR A 17 16.15 -2.78 21.75
CA TYR A 17 15.47 -1.63 22.34
C TYR A 17 14.25 -1.20 21.52
N PHE A 18 14.39 -1.05 20.19
CA PHE A 18 13.26 -0.71 19.33
C PHE A 18 12.19 -1.80 19.28
N LYS A 19 12.60 -3.07 19.28
CA LYS A 19 11.66 -4.20 19.35
C LYS A 19 10.86 -4.19 20.67
N ALA A 20 11.49 -3.82 21.79
CA ALA A 20 10.84 -3.79 23.09
C ALA A 20 9.93 -2.57 23.30
N HIS A 21 10.34 -1.38 22.85
CA HIS A 21 9.63 -0.12 23.16
C HIS A 21 8.78 0.42 22.00
N HIS A 22 9.07 0.04 20.76
CA HIS A 22 8.37 0.48 19.55
C HIS A 22 8.08 -0.69 18.60
N PRO A 23 7.39 -1.75 19.05
CA PRO A 23 7.24 -3.00 18.30
C PRO A 23 6.53 -2.79 16.96
N ALA A 24 5.45 -2.00 16.90
CA ALA A 24 4.75 -1.73 15.64
C ALA A 24 5.62 -0.99 14.62
N ALA A 25 6.36 0.05 15.01
CA ALA A 25 7.23 0.80 14.11
C ALA A 25 8.43 -0.05 13.65
N PHE A 26 9.03 -0.81 14.57
CA PHE A 26 10.11 -1.74 14.27
C PHE A 26 9.67 -2.80 13.26
N MET A 27 8.50 -3.41 13.49
CA MET A 27 7.98 -4.45 12.62
C MET A 27 7.52 -3.91 11.26
N ALA A 28 6.90 -2.72 11.22
CA ALA A 28 6.58 -2.04 9.96
C ALA A 28 7.83 -1.75 9.11
N ALA A 29 8.94 -1.36 9.74
CA ALA A 29 10.22 -1.17 9.05
C ALA A 29 10.77 -2.48 8.48
N ASN A 30 10.70 -3.59 9.24
CA ASN A 30 11.13 -4.91 8.76
C ASN A 30 10.25 -5.42 7.62
N LEU A 31 8.92 -5.31 7.73
CA LEU A 31 7.98 -5.67 6.66
C LEU A 31 8.28 -4.87 5.38
N SER A 32 8.59 -3.58 5.53
CA SER A 32 8.97 -2.73 4.41
C SER A 32 10.30 -3.11 3.77
N LEU A 33 11.25 -3.62 4.57
CA LEU A 33 12.55 -4.06 4.06
C LEU A 33 12.45 -5.31 3.18
N VAL A 34 11.53 -6.21 3.52
CA VAL A 34 11.35 -7.49 2.81
C VAL A 34 10.17 -7.50 1.84
N MET A 35 9.58 -6.35 1.53
CA MET A 35 8.34 -6.25 0.74
C MET A 35 8.44 -6.88 -0.66
N ASP A 36 9.64 -6.91 -1.25
CA ASP A 36 9.90 -7.46 -2.58
C ASP A 36 10.03 -9.00 -2.57
N ASP A 37 10.20 -9.61 -1.39
CA ASP A 37 10.42 -11.04 -1.20
C ASP A 37 9.22 -11.63 -0.45
N THR A 38 8.30 -12.26 -1.18
CA THR A 38 7.03 -12.77 -0.62
C THR A 38 7.22 -13.81 0.48
N ASP A 39 8.26 -14.65 0.37
CA ASP A 39 8.51 -15.70 1.36
C ASP A 39 9.03 -15.10 2.67
N LYS A 40 9.96 -14.14 2.58
CA LYS A 40 10.42 -13.38 3.75
C LYS A 40 9.32 -12.51 4.33
N LEU A 41 8.53 -11.85 3.49
CA LEU A 41 7.41 -11.02 3.92
C LEU A 41 6.42 -11.82 4.75
N LYS A 42 6.07 -13.03 4.30
CA LYS A 42 5.22 -13.95 5.06
C LYS A 42 5.82 -14.30 6.42
N SER A 43 7.10 -14.64 6.48
CA SER A 43 7.75 -14.97 7.76
C SER A 43 7.74 -13.80 8.74
N VAL A 44 7.98 -12.57 8.28
CA VAL A 44 7.95 -11.38 9.13
C VAL A 44 6.51 -11.02 9.53
N TYR A 45 5.56 -11.25 8.63
CA TYR A 45 4.13 -11.08 8.90
C TYR A 45 3.66 -12.01 10.02
N ASP A 46 4.04 -13.30 9.97
CA ASP A 46 3.67 -14.27 11.00
C ASP A 46 4.31 -13.92 12.36
N ASP A 47 5.58 -13.49 12.39
CA ASP A 47 6.26 -13.00 13.62
C ASP A 47 5.58 -11.75 14.21
N ALA A 48 5.07 -10.86 13.38
CA ALA A 48 4.31 -9.69 13.84
C ALA A 48 3.03 -10.10 14.59
N LEU A 49 2.30 -11.09 14.05
CA LEU A 49 1.09 -11.61 14.67
C LEU A 49 1.40 -12.35 15.98
N GLU A 50 2.48 -13.14 16.03
CA GLU A 50 2.93 -13.81 17.26
C GLU A 50 3.32 -12.83 18.37
N GLN A 51 3.82 -11.63 17.99
CA GLN A 51 4.10 -10.54 18.92
C GLN A 51 2.86 -9.75 19.35
N GLY A 52 1.65 -10.17 18.93
CA GLY A 52 0.38 -9.55 19.28
C GLY A 52 0.08 -8.26 18.51
N LEU A 53 0.80 -7.99 17.42
CA LEU A 53 0.51 -6.84 16.54
C LEU A 53 -0.61 -7.19 15.57
N ALA A 54 -1.49 -6.23 15.30
CA ALA A 54 -2.54 -6.38 14.31
C ALA A 54 -2.14 -5.72 12.99
N ILE A 55 -2.13 -6.50 11.91
CA ILE A 55 -1.86 -5.98 10.56
C ILE A 55 -3.20 -5.68 9.88
N LEU A 56 -3.48 -4.40 9.68
CA LEU A 56 -4.66 -3.91 9.00
C LEU A 56 -4.52 -4.11 7.49
N PRO A 57 -5.61 -4.45 6.78
CA PRO A 57 -5.58 -4.65 5.34
C PRO A 57 -5.15 -3.36 4.61
N PRO A 58 -4.65 -3.48 3.37
CA PRO A 58 -4.34 -2.32 2.55
C PRO A 58 -5.60 -1.47 2.31
N ASP A 59 -5.42 -0.17 2.15
CA ASP A 59 -6.49 0.79 1.91
C ASP A 59 -5.98 1.89 0.97
N VAL A 60 -6.64 2.13 -0.16
CA VAL A 60 -6.22 3.18 -1.11
C VAL A 60 -6.20 4.58 -0.48
N ASN A 61 -7.03 4.81 0.54
CA ASN A 61 -7.16 6.11 1.22
C ASN A 61 -6.19 6.28 2.39
N ALA A 62 -5.69 5.18 2.98
CA ALA A 62 -4.85 5.24 4.18
C ALA A 62 -3.45 4.61 4.01
N SER A 63 -3.28 3.64 3.13
CA SER A 63 -2.00 2.96 2.91
C SER A 63 -1.06 3.77 2.02
N ASN A 64 0.23 3.71 2.32
CA ASN A 64 1.31 4.24 1.49
C ASN A 64 2.05 3.10 0.78
N TYR A 65 3.15 3.42 0.08
CA TYR A 65 3.99 2.40 -0.56
C TYR A 65 4.55 1.40 0.46
N ARG A 66 5.06 1.91 1.58
CA ARG A 66 5.67 1.12 2.67
C ARG A 66 4.62 0.71 3.71
N PHE A 67 4.96 -0.28 4.52
CA PHE A 67 4.20 -0.61 5.72
C PHE A 67 4.40 0.50 6.75
N GLU A 68 3.33 0.89 7.41
CA GLU A 68 3.36 2.01 8.36
C GLU A 68 2.66 1.67 9.67
N PRO A 69 3.22 2.06 10.81
CA PRO A 69 2.53 1.92 12.09
C PRO A 69 1.38 2.92 12.15
N VAL A 70 0.17 2.43 12.40
CA VAL A 70 -1.00 3.28 12.68
C VAL A 70 -1.00 3.72 14.14
N ASP A 71 -0.60 2.81 15.03
CA ASP A 71 -0.42 3.06 16.45
C ASP A 71 0.62 2.09 17.04
N ALA A 72 0.71 2.01 18.37
CA ALA A 72 1.68 1.16 19.06
C ALA A 72 1.48 -0.36 18.85
N ALA A 73 0.31 -0.79 18.39
CA ALA A 73 -0.06 -2.20 18.22
C ALA A 73 -0.56 -2.55 16.81
N ARG A 74 -0.84 -1.56 15.95
CA ARG A 74 -1.42 -1.76 14.62
C ARG A 74 -0.50 -1.28 13.51
N ILE A 75 -0.36 -2.09 12.47
CA ILE A 75 0.42 -1.77 11.27
C ILE A 75 -0.51 -1.80 10.07
N ARG A 76 -0.46 -0.78 9.22
CA ARG A 76 -1.17 -0.75 7.95
C ARG A 76 -0.34 -1.44 6.88
N TYR A 77 -0.97 -2.35 6.14
CA TYR A 77 -0.34 -3.00 5.00
C TYR A 77 0.04 -1.97 3.92
N GLY A 78 1.29 -2.01 3.48
CA GLY A 78 1.79 -1.14 2.41
C GLY A 78 1.29 -1.59 1.04
N LEU A 79 0.84 -0.66 0.21
CA LEU A 79 0.38 -0.96 -1.14
C LEU A 79 1.49 -1.57 -2.01
N GLY A 80 2.76 -1.27 -1.73
CA GLY A 80 3.91 -1.86 -2.43
C GLY A 80 4.08 -3.36 -2.18
N GLY A 81 3.55 -3.88 -1.07
CA GLY A 81 3.58 -5.31 -0.76
C GLY A 81 2.52 -6.14 -1.50
N ILE A 82 1.72 -5.52 -2.39
CA ILE A 82 0.71 -6.22 -3.19
C ILE A 82 1.35 -6.73 -4.47
N LYS A 83 1.31 -8.05 -4.67
CA LYS A 83 1.91 -8.66 -5.85
C LYS A 83 1.24 -8.14 -7.13
N GLY A 84 2.05 -7.59 -8.04
CA GLY A 84 1.59 -7.06 -9.32
C GLY A 84 1.26 -5.57 -9.32
N THR A 85 1.41 -4.87 -8.19
CA THR A 85 1.39 -3.41 -8.16
C THR A 85 2.81 -2.88 -8.33
N GLY A 86 3.13 -2.21 -9.44
CA GLY A 86 4.45 -1.61 -9.63
C GLY A 86 4.66 -0.38 -8.73
N GLY A 87 5.90 -0.12 -8.30
CA GLY A 87 6.21 1.03 -7.43
C GLY A 87 5.76 2.37 -8.01
N ALA A 88 6.02 2.60 -9.30
CA ALA A 88 5.55 3.80 -10.01
C ALA A 88 4.01 3.94 -10.03
N ALA A 89 3.29 2.82 -10.06
CA ALA A 89 1.83 2.82 -10.03
C ALA A 89 1.31 3.26 -8.65
N ILE A 90 1.93 2.76 -7.57
CA ILE A 90 1.57 3.13 -6.20
C ILE A 90 1.94 4.57 -5.90
N GLU A 91 3.11 5.04 -6.34
CA GLU A 91 3.51 6.44 -6.20
C GLU A 91 2.53 7.38 -6.91
N ALA A 92 2.07 7.02 -8.12
CA ALA A 92 1.05 7.78 -8.83
C ALA A 92 -0.28 7.83 -8.07
N ILE A 93 -0.70 6.73 -7.43
CA ILE A 93 -1.92 6.67 -6.61
C ILE A 93 -1.79 7.59 -5.40
N VAL A 94 -0.67 7.50 -4.68
CA VAL A 94 -0.41 8.33 -3.49
C VAL A 94 -0.31 9.81 -3.86
N ALA A 95 0.33 10.14 -4.99
CA ALA A 95 0.41 11.50 -5.51
C ALA A 95 -0.98 12.05 -5.90
N ALA A 96 -1.80 11.26 -6.61
CA ALA A 96 -3.16 11.63 -6.97
C ALA A 96 -4.04 11.85 -5.73
N ARG A 97 -3.87 11.03 -4.68
CA ARG A 97 -4.53 11.22 -3.38
C ARG A 97 -4.08 12.50 -2.68
N GLY A 98 -2.77 12.76 -2.66
CA GLY A 98 -2.20 13.96 -2.03
C GLY A 98 -2.65 15.27 -2.69
N ALA A 99 -2.81 15.27 -4.02
CA ALA A 99 -3.22 16.46 -4.76
C ALA A 99 -4.72 16.77 -4.65
N THR A 100 -5.55 15.74 -4.53
CA THR A 100 -7.00 15.84 -4.79
C THR A 100 -7.86 15.28 -3.65
N GLY A 101 -7.25 14.82 -2.55
CA GLY A 101 -7.94 14.27 -1.38
C GLY A 101 -8.20 12.77 -1.46
N PRO A 102 -8.98 12.19 -0.53
CA PRO A 102 -9.36 10.77 -0.56
C PRO A 102 -10.17 10.43 -1.81
N PHE A 103 -10.12 9.17 -2.24
CA PHE A 103 -10.94 8.63 -3.31
C PHE A 103 -12.34 8.29 -2.78
N ALA A 104 -13.37 8.78 -3.48
CA ALA A 104 -14.77 8.56 -3.10
C ALA A 104 -15.28 7.19 -3.53
N ASP A 105 -14.95 6.77 -4.76
CA ASP A 105 -15.36 5.50 -5.34
C ASP A 105 -14.32 4.98 -6.36
N LEU A 106 -14.56 3.79 -6.91
CA LEU A 106 -13.69 3.18 -7.94
C LEU A 106 -13.63 4.03 -9.23
N PHE A 107 -14.70 4.73 -9.59
CA PHE A 107 -14.74 5.58 -10.79
C PHE A 107 -13.93 6.86 -10.59
N ASP A 108 -14.03 7.49 -9.42
CA ASP A 108 -13.20 8.62 -9.00
C ASP A 108 -11.72 8.24 -9.02
N PHE A 109 -11.39 7.07 -8.46
CA PHE A 109 -10.04 6.52 -8.54
C PHE A 109 -9.56 6.40 -10.00
N CYS A 110 -10.33 5.72 -10.86
CA CYS A 110 -9.97 5.52 -12.28
C CYS A 110 -9.91 6.81 -13.10
N ARG A 111 -10.65 7.86 -12.73
CA ARG A 111 -10.56 9.18 -13.38
C ARG A 111 -9.31 9.95 -13.00
N ARG A 112 -8.84 9.79 -11.77
CA ARG A 112 -7.75 10.60 -11.18
C ARG A 112 -6.36 10.02 -11.39
N VAL A 113 -6.25 8.69 -11.49
CA VAL A 113 -4.96 8.00 -11.66
C VAL A 113 -4.57 7.87 -13.13
N ASP A 114 -3.28 8.02 -13.43
CA ASP A 114 -2.78 7.83 -14.80
C ASP A 114 -2.81 6.35 -15.18
N LYS A 115 -3.66 6.01 -16.15
CA LYS A 115 -3.81 4.65 -16.70
C LYS A 115 -2.54 4.07 -17.34
N ARG A 116 -1.59 4.92 -17.73
CA ARG A 116 -0.29 4.47 -18.27
C ARG A 116 0.55 3.82 -17.18
N LEU A 117 0.40 4.29 -15.94
CA LEU A 117 1.08 3.77 -14.76
C LEU A 117 0.22 2.72 -14.05
N VAL A 118 -1.09 2.97 -13.94
CA VAL A 118 -2.06 2.10 -13.26
C VAL A 118 -2.90 1.35 -14.30
N ASN A 119 -2.40 0.21 -14.74
CA ASN A 119 -3.12 -0.63 -15.71
C ASN A 119 -4.22 -1.47 -15.03
N ARG A 120 -5.07 -2.12 -15.84
CA ARG A 120 -6.16 -2.99 -15.37
C ARG A 120 -5.69 -4.09 -14.39
N ARG A 121 -4.52 -4.68 -14.62
CA ARG A 121 -3.99 -5.73 -13.73
C ARG A 121 -3.65 -5.17 -12.34
N VAL A 122 -3.15 -3.94 -12.27
CA VAL A 122 -2.88 -3.25 -11.00
C VAL A 122 -4.18 -3.01 -10.24
N VAL A 123 -5.21 -2.47 -10.91
CA VAL A 123 -6.53 -2.23 -10.27
C VAL A 123 -7.17 -3.53 -9.79
N GLU A 124 -7.14 -4.58 -10.61
CA GLU A 124 -7.63 -5.91 -10.24
C GLU A 124 -6.88 -6.50 -9.04
N ALA A 125 -5.56 -6.32 -8.97
CA ALA A 125 -4.74 -6.75 -7.84
C ALA A 125 -5.09 -5.99 -6.55
N LEU A 126 -5.28 -4.67 -6.64
CA LEU A 126 -5.70 -3.82 -5.52
C LEU A 126 -7.08 -4.23 -4.98
N VAL A 127 -8.05 -4.48 -5.86
CA VAL A 127 -9.39 -4.95 -5.46
C VAL A 127 -9.32 -6.31 -4.79
N ARG A 128 -8.54 -7.27 -5.34
CA ARG A 128 -8.35 -8.59 -4.73
C ARG A 128 -7.69 -8.53 -3.36
N ALA A 129 -6.72 -7.63 -3.19
CA ALA A 129 -6.04 -7.39 -1.93
C ALA A 129 -6.92 -6.72 -0.87
N GLY A 130 -8.09 -6.18 -1.25
CA GLY A 130 -9.01 -5.48 -0.35
C GLY A 130 -8.70 -4.00 -0.16
N ALA A 131 -7.89 -3.39 -1.05
CA ALA A 131 -7.52 -1.98 -0.96
C ALA A 131 -8.73 -1.03 -1.06
N PHE A 132 -9.84 -1.50 -1.62
CA PHE A 132 -11.08 -0.74 -1.80
C PHE A 132 -12.18 -1.10 -0.78
N ASP A 133 -11.90 -1.95 0.21
CA ASP A 133 -12.92 -2.41 1.17
C ASP A 133 -13.50 -1.27 2.03
N ALA A 134 -12.73 -0.20 2.23
CA ALA A 134 -13.20 1.00 2.93
C ALA A 134 -14.21 1.83 2.11
N ILE A 135 -14.22 1.64 0.78
CA ILE A 135 -15.11 2.33 -0.16
C ILE A 135 -16.35 1.47 -0.42
N ASP A 136 -16.15 0.21 -0.79
CA ASP A 136 -17.22 -0.75 -1.02
C ASP A 136 -16.79 -2.16 -0.53
N PRO A 137 -17.52 -2.77 0.40
CA PRO A 137 -17.18 -4.09 0.92
C PRO A 137 -17.41 -5.23 -0.09
N HIS A 138 -18.10 -4.99 -1.21
CA HIS A 138 -18.46 -6.01 -2.20
C HIS A 138 -17.37 -6.16 -3.25
N ARG A 139 -16.27 -6.83 -2.89
CA ARG A 139 -15.12 -7.06 -3.79
C ARG A 139 -15.50 -7.69 -5.13
N ALA A 140 -16.48 -8.58 -5.18
CA ALA A 140 -16.94 -9.21 -6.42
C ALA A 140 -17.60 -8.21 -7.37
N ALA A 141 -18.42 -7.29 -6.83
CA ALA A 141 -19.04 -6.22 -7.60
C ALA A 141 -17.98 -5.25 -8.11
N LEU A 142 -17.07 -4.80 -7.23
CA LEU A 142 -15.94 -3.95 -7.62
C LEU A 142 -15.10 -4.58 -8.73
N PHE A 143 -14.78 -5.88 -8.61
CA PHE A 143 -13.99 -6.60 -9.60
C PHE A 143 -14.67 -6.64 -10.97
N ALA A 144 -15.99 -6.87 -11.01
CA ALA A 144 -16.77 -6.83 -12.25
C ALA A 144 -16.82 -5.41 -12.85
N SER A 145 -16.85 -4.37 -11.99
CA SER A 145 -16.91 -2.97 -12.40
C SER A 145 -15.58 -2.39 -12.88
N VAL A 146 -14.42 -3.03 -12.62
CA VAL A 146 -13.09 -2.50 -12.99
C VAL A 146 -12.99 -2.11 -14.47
N GLY A 147 -13.48 -2.97 -15.38
CA GLY A 147 -13.41 -2.70 -16.81
C GLY A 147 -14.18 -1.44 -17.19
N ILE A 148 -15.42 -1.32 -16.68
CA ILE A 148 -16.31 -0.20 -16.95
C ILE A 148 -15.76 1.09 -16.31
N ALA A 149 -15.20 1.01 -15.10
CA ALA A 149 -14.63 2.15 -14.40
C ALA A 149 -13.41 2.73 -15.12
N LEU A 150 -12.54 1.87 -15.65
CA LEU A 150 -11.39 2.30 -16.46
C LEU A 150 -11.84 2.99 -17.75
N GLU A 151 -12.78 2.40 -18.50
CA GLU A 151 -13.33 3.03 -19.70
C GLU A 151 -14.00 4.38 -19.41
N ALA A 152 -14.72 4.48 -18.29
CA ALA A 152 -15.33 5.73 -17.87
C ALA A 152 -14.29 6.81 -17.52
N GLY A 153 -13.18 6.42 -16.87
CA GLY A 153 -12.03 7.29 -16.64
C GLY A 153 -11.41 7.81 -17.93
N GLU A 154 -11.26 6.95 -18.93
CA GLU A 154 -10.74 7.33 -20.24
C GLU A 154 -11.62 8.34 -20.97
N ARG A 155 -12.94 8.10 -20.98
CA ARG A 155 -13.90 9.03 -21.60
C ARG A 155 -13.85 10.40 -20.92
N ALA A 156 -13.79 10.44 -19.59
CA ALA A 156 -13.70 11.70 -18.84
C ALA A 156 -12.43 12.49 -19.20
N ALA A 157 -11.27 11.83 -19.28
CA ALA A 157 -10.03 12.47 -19.69
C ALA A 157 -10.08 12.99 -21.14
N ALA A 158 -10.69 12.24 -22.06
CA ALA A 158 -10.87 12.67 -23.44
C ALA A 158 -11.81 13.88 -23.55
N THR A 159 -12.93 13.90 -22.81
CA THR A 159 -13.85 15.05 -22.81
C THR A 159 -13.21 16.30 -22.23
N ALA A 160 -12.41 16.19 -21.16
CA ALA A 160 -11.69 17.33 -20.60
C ALA A 160 -10.76 18.01 -21.62
N SER A 161 -10.12 17.23 -22.50
CA SER A 161 -9.30 17.76 -23.59
C SER A 161 -10.10 18.43 -24.71
N GLN A 162 -11.37 18.07 -24.88
CA GLN A 162 -12.25 18.64 -25.92
C GLN A 162 -12.94 19.94 -25.47
N VAL A 163 -13.14 20.16 -24.16
CA VAL A 163 -13.73 21.41 -23.64
C VAL A 163 -12.80 22.61 -23.85
N SER A 164 -11.50 22.40 -24.00
CA SER A 164 -10.51 23.45 -24.28
C SER A 164 -10.56 24.02 -25.71
N LEU A 165 -11.37 23.44 -26.61
CA LEU A 165 -11.43 23.84 -28.03
C LEU A 165 -12.57 24.82 -28.36
N PHE A 166 -13.41 25.19 -27.38
CA PHE A 166 -14.51 26.15 -27.53
C PHE A 166 -14.34 27.33 -26.59
#